data_AF-A0A519FVC6-F1
#
_entry.id   AF-A0A519FVC6-F1
#
_cell.length_a   1.000
_cell.length_b   1.000
_cell.length_c   1.000
_cell.angle_alpha   90.00
_cell.angle_beta   90.00
_cell.angle_gamma   90.00
#
_symmetry.space_group_name_H-M   'P 1'
#
loop_
_entity.id
_entity.type
_entity.pdbx_description
1 polymer ?
#
loop_
_entity_poly.entity_id
_entity_poly.type
_entity_poly.pdbx_seq_one_letter_code
_entity_poly.pdbx_strand_id
1 'polypeptide(L)'
;MDTPAPTVSFTFDGVGYQVDLTESERQAFADAVAPYIAVGRRAAGRTTRTSSSGGGSGVDAKAVRAWAQEQGLDVPARGRVPSSLIEAYQSAN
;
A
#
# COMPACT_ATOMS: atom_id res chain seq x y z
N MET A 1 11.96 -14.49 -21.75
CA MET A 1 11.44 -14.38 -20.36
C MET A 1 12.02 -13.11 -19.79
N ASP A 2 11.35 -11.98 -20.03
CA ASP A 2 11.70 -10.69 -19.44
C ASP A 2 11.48 -10.78 -17.93
N THR A 3 12.57 -10.89 -17.18
CA THR A 3 12.50 -10.79 -15.72
C THR A 3 12.15 -9.34 -15.41
N PRO A 4 11.09 -9.04 -14.64
CA PRO A 4 10.75 -7.66 -14.31
C PRO A 4 11.97 -6.99 -13.71
N ALA A 5 12.40 -5.88 -14.31
CA ALA A 5 13.52 -5.12 -13.80
C ALA A 5 13.16 -4.67 -12.37
N PRO A 6 13.99 -5.00 -11.38
CA PRO A 6 13.71 -4.65 -10.00
C PRO A 6 13.62 -3.12 -9.82
N THR A 7 12.46 -2.66 -9.33
CA THR A 7 12.25 -1.25 -8.99
C THR A 7 12.95 -0.90 -7.68
N VAL A 8 13.85 0.09 -7.72
CA VAL A 8 14.49 0.68 -6.54
C VAL A 8 13.79 1.99 -6.20
N SER A 9 13.36 2.12 -4.94
CA SER A 9 12.77 3.36 -4.41
C SER A 9 13.78 4.06 -3.51
N PHE A 10 13.96 5.35 -3.70
CA PHE A 10 14.87 6.17 -2.89
C PHE A 10 14.32 7.59 -2.70
N THR A 11 14.88 8.33 -1.74
CA THR A 11 14.50 9.72 -1.49
C THR A 11 15.72 10.62 -1.54
N PHE A 12 15.61 11.75 -2.22
CA PHE A 12 16.65 12.77 -2.26
C PHE A 12 16.00 14.13 -2.01
N ASP A 13 16.53 14.88 -1.06
CA ASP A 13 16.00 16.21 -0.65
C ASP A 13 14.49 16.22 -0.35
N GLY A 14 14.00 15.15 0.29
CA GLY A 14 12.58 15.01 0.64
C GLY A 14 11.66 14.60 -0.53
N VAL A 15 12.17 14.48 -1.75
CA VAL A 15 11.43 13.99 -2.92
C VAL A 15 11.65 12.49 -3.08
N GLY A 16 10.56 11.73 -3.30
CA GLY A 16 10.60 10.29 -3.54
C GLY A 16 10.73 9.97 -5.03
N TYR A 17 11.64 9.05 -5.36
CA TYR A 17 11.92 8.59 -6.71
C TYR A 17 11.82 7.08 -6.81
N GLN A 18 11.52 6.60 -8.01
CA GLN A 18 11.54 5.19 -8.39
C GLN A 18 12.27 5.04 -9.71
N VAL A 19 13.06 3.98 -9.81
CA VAL A 19 13.79 3.64 -11.02
C VAL A 19 13.84 2.13 -11.17
N ASP A 20 13.60 1.65 -12.39
CA ASP A 20 13.76 0.24 -12.73
C ASP A 20 15.20 0.02 -13.17
N LEU A 21 15.92 -0.82 -12.43
CA LEU A 21 17.34 -1.08 -12.67
C LEU A 21 17.52 -2.55 -13.06
N THR A 22 18.51 -2.83 -13.90
CA THR A 22 19.04 -4.19 -14.02
C THR A 22 19.82 -4.58 -12.76
N GLU A 23 20.16 -5.86 -12.60
CA GLU A 23 20.92 -6.31 -11.43
C GLU A 23 22.29 -5.63 -11.30
N SER A 24 22.98 -5.43 -12.43
CA SER A 24 24.27 -4.72 -12.46
C SER A 24 24.14 -3.24 -12.08
N GLU A 25 23.09 -2.56 -12.54
CA GLU A 25 22.87 -1.15 -12.21
C GLU A 25 22.43 -0.98 -10.76
N ARG A 26 21.67 -1.95 -10.23
CA ARG A 26 21.30 -1.98 -8.81
C ARG A 26 22.54 -2.09 -7.93
N GLN A 27 23.49 -2.96 -8.29
CA GLN A 27 24.75 -3.07 -7.56
C GLN A 27 25.55 -1.76 -7.62
N ALA A 28 25.68 -1.16 -8.80
CA ALA A 28 26.34 0.14 -8.96
C ALA A 28 25.68 1.25 -8.12
N PHE A 29 24.34 1.27 -8.06
CA PHE A 29 23.60 2.19 -7.21
C PHE A 29 23.88 1.95 -5.72
N ALA A 30 23.89 0.68 -5.28
CA ALA A 30 24.19 0.31 -3.90
C ALA A 30 25.61 0.76 -3.49
N ASP A 31 26.59 0.55 -4.36
CA ASP A 31 27.98 0.95 -4.12
C ASP A 31 28.12 2.48 -4.06
N ALA A 32 27.40 3.22 -4.91
CA ALA A 32 27.39 4.68 -4.90
C ALA A 32 26.80 5.27 -3.61
N VAL A 33 25.81 4.61 -3.00
CA VAL A 33 25.17 5.10 -1.76
C VAL A 33 25.82 4.57 -0.48
N ALA A 34 26.60 3.49 -0.56
CA ALA A 34 27.27 2.85 0.56
C ALA A 34 28.02 3.81 1.52
N PRO A 35 28.85 4.79 1.06
CA PRO A 35 29.57 5.67 1.97
C PRO A 35 28.62 6.58 2.77
N TYR A 36 27.49 6.98 2.20
CA TYR A 36 26.49 7.81 2.89
C TYR A 36 25.66 7.00 3.87
N ILE A 37 25.41 5.73 3.58
CA ILE A 37 24.75 4.80 4.51
C ILE A 37 25.66 4.53 5.71
N ALA A 38 26.97 4.38 5.51
CA ALA A 38 27.93 4.07 6.55
C ALA A 38 28.02 5.17 7.63
N VAL A 39 27.93 6.44 7.23
CA VAL A 39 27.94 7.59 8.15
C VAL A 39 26.53 8.08 8.53
N GLY A 40 25.53 7.64 7.78
CA GLY A 40 24.14 8.03 7.94
C GLY A 40 23.47 7.30 9.09
N ARG A 41 22.45 7.93 9.66
CA ARG A 41 21.51 7.25 10.55
C ARG A 41 20.25 6.87 9.78
N ARG A 42 19.64 5.74 10.13
CA ARG A 42 18.27 5.47 9.71
C ARG A 42 17.40 6.62 10.22
N ALA A 43 16.84 7.41 9.30
CA ALA A 43 15.77 8.33 9.65
C ALA A 43 14.70 7.49 10.35
N ALA A 44 14.23 7.93 11.52
CA ALA A 44 13.13 7.27 12.23
C ALA A 44 12.04 7.05 11.18
N GLY A 45 11.77 5.77 10.90
CA GLY A 45 10.95 5.41 9.75
C GLY A 45 9.70 6.27 9.83
N ARG A 46 9.46 7.10 8.81
CA ARG A 46 8.08 7.50 8.56
C ARG A 46 7.39 6.16 8.52
N THR A 47 6.55 5.87 9.50
CA THR A 47 5.61 4.78 9.36
C THR A 47 4.94 5.16 8.05
N THR A 48 5.36 4.49 6.98
CA THR A 48 4.45 4.28 5.89
C THR A 48 3.36 3.60 6.67
N ARG A 49 2.28 4.34 6.93
CA ARG A 49 1.00 3.68 6.99
C ARG A 49 1.00 3.02 5.62
N THR A 50 1.51 1.79 5.54
CA THR A 50 1.01 0.81 4.64
C THR A 50 -0.47 0.97 4.89
N SER A 51 -1.13 1.72 4.01
CA SER A 51 -2.56 1.66 3.92
C SER A 51 -2.77 0.19 3.66
N SER A 52 -3.00 -0.54 4.74
CA SER A 52 -3.43 -1.91 4.70
C SER A 52 -4.73 -1.81 3.92
N SER A 53 -4.61 -2.07 2.63
CA SER A 53 -5.73 -2.53 1.82
C SER A 53 -6.35 -3.78 2.46
N GLY A 54 -5.70 -4.40 3.46
CA GLY A 54 -6.23 -5.42 4.35
C GLY A 54 -6.95 -4.94 5.63
N GLY A 55 -7.45 -3.70 5.68
CA GLY A 55 -8.33 -3.25 6.78
C GLY A 55 -9.81 -3.51 6.50
N GLY A 56 -10.17 -4.60 5.83
CA GLY A 56 -11.53 -5.11 5.92
C GLY A 56 -11.58 -5.99 7.15
N SER A 57 -12.37 -5.62 8.16
CA SER A 57 -12.99 -6.62 9.04
C SER A 57 -13.37 -7.80 8.15
N GLY A 58 -13.03 -9.04 8.50
CA GLY A 58 -13.06 -10.25 7.66
C GLY A 58 -14.43 -10.63 7.07
N VAL A 59 -15.09 -9.66 6.46
CA VAL A 59 -16.44 -9.58 5.95
C VAL A 59 -16.25 -9.15 4.51
N ASP A 60 -16.74 -9.98 3.60
CA ASP A 60 -16.62 -9.72 2.17
C ASP A 60 -17.30 -8.39 1.83
N ALA A 61 -16.51 -7.41 1.39
CA ALA A 61 -17.02 -6.11 0.95
C ALA A 61 -18.09 -6.26 -0.14
N LYS A 62 -18.08 -7.34 -0.94
CA LYS A 62 -19.12 -7.64 -1.91
C LYS A 62 -20.45 -8.02 -1.23
N ALA A 63 -20.40 -8.83 -0.18
CA ALA A 63 -21.57 -9.24 0.59
C ALA A 63 -22.24 -8.04 1.29
N VAL A 64 -21.43 -7.18 1.93
CA VAL A 64 -21.95 -5.96 2.58
C VAL A 64 -22.59 -5.02 1.55
N ARG A 65 -22.02 -4.89 0.34
CA ARG A 65 -22.62 -4.07 -0.72
C ARG A 65 -23.96 -4.62 -1.20
N ALA A 66 -24.05 -5.93 -1.44
CA ALA A 66 -25.30 -6.54 -1.88
C ALA A 66 -26.41 -6.34 -0.84
N TRP A 67 -26.11 -6.63 0.42
CA TRP A 67 -27.05 -6.40 1.53
C TRP A 67 -27.44 -4.93 1.67
N ALA A 68 -26.47 -3.99 1.62
CA ALA A 68 -26.75 -2.56 1.73
C ALA A 68 -27.64 -2.07 0.58
N GLN A 69 -27.42 -2.55 -0.64
CA GLN A 69 -28.29 -2.25 -1.80
C GLN A 69 -29.72 -2.78 -1.60
N GLU A 70 -29.86 -3.99 -1.07
CA GLU A 70 -31.18 -4.60 -0.76
C GLU A 70 -31.92 -3.82 0.34
N GLN A 71 -31.20 -3.27 1.32
CA GLN A 71 -31.75 -2.44 2.39
C GLN A 71 -31.99 -0.97 1.96
N GLY A 72 -31.62 -0.59 0.73
CA GLY A 72 -31.73 0.80 0.26
C GLY A 72 -30.76 1.77 0.92
N LEU A 73 -29.66 1.26 1.48
CA LEU A 73 -28.61 2.05 2.13
C LEU A 73 -27.61 2.57 1.09
N ASP A 74 -27.13 3.80 1.29
CA ASP A 74 -26.16 4.43 0.40
C ASP A 74 -24.80 3.72 0.50
N VAL A 75 -24.38 3.09 -0.60
CA VAL A 75 -23.16 2.30 -0.66
C VAL A 75 -22.32 2.61 -1.89
N PRO A 76 -21.00 2.86 -1.74
CA PRO A 76 -20.14 3.14 -2.88
C PRO A 76 -20.06 1.96 -3.87
N ALA A 77 -20.27 2.23 -5.16
CA ALA A 77 -20.19 1.24 -6.23
C ALA A 77 -18.79 0.63 -6.38
N ARG A 78 -17.74 1.33 -5.91
CA ARG A 78 -16.34 0.88 -5.94
C ARG A 78 -15.60 1.35 -4.70
N GLY A 79 -14.53 0.64 -4.34
CA GLY A 79 -13.66 0.99 -3.23
C GLY A 79 -14.13 0.46 -1.88
N ARG A 80 -13.62 1.08 -0.81
CA ARG A 80 -13.85 0.67 0.58
C ARG A 80 -15.32 0.87 0.97
N VAL A 81 -15.91 -0.13 1.59
CA VAL A 81 -17.25 -0.03 2.17
C VAL A 81 -17.14 0.76 3.49
N PRO A 82 -18.00 1.77 3.73
CA PRO A 82 -18.06 2.50 4.99
C PRO A 82 -18.19 1.55 6.19
N SER A 83 -17.46 1.83 7.27
CA SER A 83 -17.50 1.01 8.49
C SER A 83 -18.91 0.86 9.05
N SER A 84 -19.74 1.92 8.95
CA SER A 84 -21.14 1.90 9.39
C SER A 84 -21.99 0.83 8.69
N LEU A 85 -21.72 0.54 7.41
CA LEU A 85 -22.42 -0.53 6.70
C LEU A 85 -21.91 -1.92 7.10
N ILE A 86 -20.61 -2.04 7.40
CA ILE A 86 -20.00 -3.28 7.89
C ILE A 86 -20.54 -3.64 9.29
N GLU A 87 -20.75 -2.65 10.16
CA GLU A 87 -21.35 -2.83 11.48
C GLU A 87 -22.84 -3.16 11.40
N ALA A 88 -23.58 -2.49 10.52
CA ALA A 88 -25.00 -2.77 10.32
C ALA A 88 -25.23 -4.18 9.73
N TYR A 89 -24.37 -4.61 8.80
CA TYR A 89 -24.39 -5.98 8.26
C TYR A 89 -24.12 -7.04 9.34
N GLN A 90 -23.12 -6.82 10.20
CA GLN A 90 -22.83 -7.71 11.33
C GLN A 90 -23.91 -7.70 12.41
N SER A 91 -24.67 -6.61 12.55
CA SER A 91 -25.79 -6.55 13.50
C SER A 91 -27.03 -7.25 12.96
N ALA A 92 -27.13 -7.39 11.64
CA ALA A 92 -28.25 -8.04 10.96
C ALA A 92 -28.06 -9.56 10.78
N ASN A 93 -26.86 -10.10 11.07
CA ASN A 93 -26.46 -11.47 10.73
C ASN A 93 -25.67 -12.13 11.86
#